data_AF-A7VQ09-F1
#
_entry.id   AF-A7VQ09-F1
#
_cell.length_a   1.000
_cell.length_b   1.000
_cell.length_c   1.000
_cell.angle_alpha   90.00
_cell.angle_beta   90.00
_cell.angle_gamma   90.00
#
_symmetry.space_group_name_H-M   'P 1'
#
loop_
_entity.id
_entity.type
_entity.pdbx_description
1 polymer ?
#
loop_
_entity_poly.entity_id
_entity_poly.type
_entity_poly.pdbx_seq_one_letter_code
_entity_poly.pdbx_strand_id
1 'polypeptide(L)'
;MLNPDYPQINVEKARKEPDSVLHFYRRLVAMRKGNPIMCYGSYRLLWPDDLEIFAYIKELDREKWLIAANFSKTFCRRTLPPEAGTYQELLANTDKPSDFSENEIKL
;
A
#
# COMPACT_ATOMS: atom_id res chain seq x y z
N MET A 1 30.11 15.48 -5.42
CA MET A 1 30.43 14.06 -5.17
C MET A 1 29.17 13.23 -5.42
N LEU A 2 29.32 12.02 -5.94
CA LEU A 2 28.20 11.11 -6.22
C LEU A 2 27.96 10.19 -5.02
N ASN A 3 26.70 9.85 -4.74
CA ASN A 3 26.36 8.90 -3.67
C ASN A 3 27.05 7.54 -3.93
N PRO A 4 27.83 6.97 -3.00
CA PRO A 4 28.52 5.67 -3.17
C PRO A 4 27.62 4.52 -3.64
N ASP A 5 26.32 4.56 -3.36
CA ASP A 5 25.37 3.52 -3.75
C ASP A 5 24.94 3.59 -5.22
N TYR A 6 25.31 4.65 -5.96
CA TYR A 6 24.91 4.84 -7.36
C TYR A 6 25.18 3.65 -8.30
N PRO A 7 26.23 2.81 -8.13
CA PRO A 7 26.42 1.66 -9.00
C PRO A 7 25.32 0.61 -8.81
N GLN A 8 24.72 0.56 -7.62
CA GLN A 8 23.66 -0.38 -7.26
C GLN A 8 22.26 0.22 -7.37
N ILE A 9 22.11 1.51 -7.07
CA ILE A 9 20.85 2.24 -7.04
C ILE A 9 20.91 3.36 -8.08
N ASN A 10 20.41 3.07 -9.29
CA ASN A 10 20.32 4.06 -10.36
C ASN A 10 19.11 3.80 -11.27
N VAL A 11 18.75 4.83 -12.03
CA VAL A 11 17.60 4.83 -12.93
C VAL A 11 17.77 3.83 -14.07
N GLU A 12 19.00 3.65 -14.59
CA GLU A 12 19.24 2.75 -15.70
C GLU A 12 18.91 1.30 -15.31
N LYS A 13 19.40 0.85 -14.15
CA LYS A 13 19.10 -0.46 -13.57
C LYS A 13 17.61 -0.60 -13.22
N ALA A 14 17.04 0.37 -12.51
CA ALA A 14 15.63 0.34 -12.11
C ALA A 14 14.66 0.33 -13.31
N ARG A 15 15.04 0.89 -14.47
CA ARG A 15 14.25 0.83 -15.71
C ARG A 15 14.23 -0.57 -16.34
N LYS A 16 15.25 -1.40 -16.11
CA LYS A 16 15.34 -2.76 -16.66
C LYS A 16 14.71 -3.81 -15.75
N GLU A 17 14.61 -3.53 -14.46
CA GLU A 17 14.05 -4.42 -13.44
C GLU A 17 12.53 -4.18 -13.25
N PRO A 18 11.64 -5.14 -13.62
CA PRO A 18 10.19 -4.96 -13.51
C PRO A 18 9.67 -4.77 -12.08
N ASP A 19 10.34 -5.40 -11.11
CA ASP A 19 9.99 -5.32 -9.69
C ASP A 19 10.71 -4.18 -8.96
N SER A 20 11.31 -3.26 -9.72
CA SER A 20 12.01 -2.11 -9.13
C SER A 20 11.06 -1.14 -8.44
N VAL A 21 11.59 -0.41 -7.46
CA VAL A 21 10.89 0.71 -6.82
C VAL A 21 10.33 1.68 -7.86
N LEU A 22 11.06 1.93 -8.96
CA LEU A 22 10.60 2.81 -10.03
C LEU A 22 9.31 2.31 -10.68
N HIS A 23 9.21 1.02 -11.02
CA HIS A 23 8.00 0.46 -11.62
C HIS A 23 6.83 0.43 -10.65
N PHE A 24 7.08 0.12 -9.37
CA PHE A 24 6.06 0.22 -8.33
C PHE A 24 5.47 1.64 -8.25
N TYR A 25 6.30 2.68 -8.20
CA TYR A 25 5.82 4.07 -8.18
C TYR A 25 5.09 4.47 -9.46
N ARG A 26 5.51 3.97 -10.64
CA ARG A 26 4.79 4.21 -11.91
C ARG A 26 3.37 3.62 -11.85
N ARG A 27 3.21 2.40 -11.34
CA ARG A 27 1.90 1.76 -11.13
C ARG A 27 1.06 2.56 -10.12
N LEU A 28 1.65 2.97 -8.99
CA LEU A 28 0.97 3.76 -7.97
C LEU A 28 0.49 5.12 -8.50
N VAL A 29 1.32 5.83 -9.28
CA VAL A 29 0.95 7.10 -9.90
C VAL A 29 -0.14 6.91 -10.96
N ALA A 30 -0.07 5.86 -11.77
CA ALA A 30 -1.13 5.53 -12.73
C ALA A 30 -2.45 5.23 -12.01
N MET A 31 -2.41 4.44 -10.93
CA MET A 31 -3.57 4.17 -10.08
C MET A 31 -4.16 5.45 -9.49
N ARG A 32 -3.33 6.36 -8.96
CA ARG A 32 -3.80 7.65 -8.44
C ARG A 32 -4.47 8.52 -9.51
N LYS A 33 -3.91 8.56 -10.73
CA LYS A 33 -4.46 9.35 -11.84
C LYS A 33 -5.77 8.76 -12.38
N GLY A 34 -5.90 7.44 -12.39
CA GLY A 34 -7.08 6.74 -12.91
C GLY A 34 -8.23 6.63 -11.92
N ASN A 35 -8.00 6.84 -10.62
CA ASN A 35 -9.00 6.58 -9.57
C ASN A 35 -9.22 7.82 -8.69
N PRO A 36 -10.33 8.58 -8.90
CA PRO A 36 -10.65 9.79 -8.14
C PRO A 36 -10.66 9.60 -6.62
N ILE A 37 -11.04 8.42 -6.13
CA ILE A 37 -11.04 8.06 -4.70
C ILE A 37 -9.69 8.28 -4.02
N MET A 38 -8.56 8.12 -4.71
CA MET A 38 -7.24 8.37 -4.12
C MET A 38 -7.00 9.86 -3.79
N CYS A 39 -7.58 10.77 -4.58
CA CYS A 39 -7.42 12.21 -4.40
C CYS A 39 -8.56 12.81 -3.58
N TYR A 40 -9.80 12.45 -3.90
CA TYR A 40 -11.01 13.12 -3.39
C TYR A 40 -11.79 12.28 -2.38
N GLY A 41 -11.44 11.00 -2.20
CA GLY A 41 -12.08 10.18 -1.18
C GLY A 41 -11.83 10.73 0.23
N SER A 42 -12.88 10.66 1.05
CA SER A 42 -12.81 10.97 2.48
C SER A 42 -11.79 10.07 3.18
N TYR A 43 -11.19 10.54 4.27
CA TYR A 43 -10.12 9.84 4.96
C TYR A 43 -10.59 9.43 6.36
N ARG A 44 -10.45 8.15 6.70
CA ARG A 44 -10.72 7.61 8.04
C ARG A 44 -9.59 6.72 8.52
N LEU A 45 -8.86 7.16 9.53
CA LEU A 45 -7.79 6.40 10.18
C LEU A 45 -8.38 5.23 10.99
N LEU A 46 -7.75 4.05 10.93
CA LEU A 46 -8.25 2.84 11.61
C LEU A 46 -7.62 2.64 13.00
N TRP A 47 -6.29 2.70 13.09
CA TRP A 47 -5.55 2.45 14.33
C TRP A 47 -4.63 3.63 14.65
N PRO A 48 -5.15 4.72 15.23
CA PRO A 48 -4.37 5.94 15.47
C PRO A 48 -3.20 5.75 16.44
N ASP A 49 -3.33 4.82 17.38
CA ASP A 49 -2.32 4.55 18.42
C ASP A 49 -1.35 3.43 18.03
N ASP A 50 -1.47 2.88 16.82
CA ASP A 50 -0.61 1.80 16.34
C ASP A 50 0.70 2.34 15.78
N LEU A 51 1.81 1.89 16.37
CA LEU A 51 3.15 2.31 15.98
C LEU A 51 3.74 1.48 14.83
N GLU A 52 3.16 0.30 14.56
CA GLU A 52 3.65 -0.63 13.55
C GLU A 52 2.84 -0.53 12.26
N ILE A 53 1.52 -0.38 12.36
CA ILE A 53 0.62 -0.34 11.20
C ILE A 53 -0.03 1.02 11.05
N PHE A 54 0.19 1.65 9.89
CA PHE A 54 -0.60 2.79 9.47
C PHE A 54 -1.65 2.33 8.47
N ALA A 55 -2.92 2.39 8.83
CA ALA A 55 -4.01 2.01 7.95
C ALA A 55 -5.17 2.98 7.99
N TYR A 56 -5.76 3.26 6.83
CA TYR A 56 -6.90 4.15 6.69
C TYR A 56 -7.80 3.71 5.54
N ILE A 57 -9.08 4.09 5.66
CA ILE A 57 -10.07 3.91 4.61
C ILE A 57 -10.20 5.21 3.83
N LYS A 58 -10.22 5.06 2.50
CA LYS A 58 -10.69 6.06 1.55
C LYS A 58 -12.09 5.69 1.10
N GLU A 59 -13.01 6.66 1.11
CA GLU A 59 -14.39 6.44 0.64
C GLU A 59 -14.84 7.58 -0.27
N LEU A 60 -15.36 7.22 -1.44
CA LEU A 60 -15.95 8.13 -2.42
C LEU A 60 -17.13 7.43 -3.11
N ASP A 61 -18.31 8.05 -3.04
CA ASP A 61 -19.57 7.49 -3.56
C ASP A 61 -19.86 6.08 -3.03
N ARG A 62 -19.75 5.05 -3.87
CA ARG A 62 -19.98 3.63 -3.50
C ARG A 62 -18.69 2.83 -3.40
N GLU A 63 -17.53 3.48 -3.55
CA GLU A 63 -16.22 2.84 -3.51
C GLU A 63 -15.56 3.05 -2.15
N LYS A 64 -14.94 1.98 -1.64
CA LYS A 64 -14.15 1.98 -0.41
C LYS A 64 -12.81 1.31 -0.66
N TRP A 65 -11.73 1.99 -0.33
CA TRP A 65 -10.36 1.47 -0.46
C TRP A 65 -9.71 1.43 0.92
N LEU A 66 -9.07 0.31 1.23
CA LEU A 66 -8.19 0.18 2.38
C LEU A 66 -6.75 0.45 1.92
N ILE A 67 -6.08 1.37 2.59
CA ILE A 67 -4.66 1.62 2.43
C ILE A 67 -4.00 1.26 3.75
N ALA A 68 -3.01 0.37 3.71
CA ALA A 68 -2.30 -0.07 4.90
C ALA A 68 -0.81 -0.25 4.62
N ALA A 69 0.02 0.10 5.60
CA ALA A 69 1.47 -0.02 5.54
C ALA A 69 2.01 -0.54 6.88
N ASN A 70 2.89 -1.54 6.80
CA ASN A 70 3.65 -2.06 7.94
C ASN A 70 5.01 -1.35 8.01
N PHE A 71 5.26 -0.67 9.12
CA PHE A 71 6.48 0.06 9.45
C PHE A 71 7.41 -0.73 10.39
N SER A 72 7.08 -1.99 10.68
CA SER A 72 7.91 -2.89 11.46
C SER A 72 8.71 -3.85 10.57
N LYS A 73 9.57 -4.67 11.19
CA LYS A 73 10.29 -5.76 10.51
C LYS A 73 9.57 -7.11 10.63
N THR A 74 8.44 -7.15 11.32
CA THR A 74 7.72 -8.36 11.69
C THR A 74 6.34 -8.37 11.07
N PHE A 75 5.77 -9.56 10.87
CA PHE A 75 4.38 -9.66 10.44
C PHE A 75 3.45 -9.19 11.55
N CYS A 76 2.52 -8.31 11.21
CA CYS A 76 1.53 -7.77 12.13
C CYS A 76 0.14 -8.14 11.64
N ARG A 77 -0.72 -8.52 12.59
CA ARG A 77 -2.15 -8.79 12.34
C ARG A 77 -3.00 -7.74 13.02
N ARG A 78 -4.04 -7.28 12.34
CA ARG A 78 -5.03 -6.36 12.90
C ARG A 78 -6.43 -6.72 12.44
N THR A 79 -7.39 -6.59 13.33
CA THR A 79 -8.80 -6.81 13.04
C THR A 79 -9.37 -5.66 12.21
N LEU A 80 -9.93 -5.99 11.05
CA LEU A 80 -10.58 -5.05 10.15
C LEU A 80 -11.95 -4.62 10.72
N PRO A 81 -12.39 -3.38 10.47
CA PRO A 81 -13.69 -2.92 10.92
C PRO A 81 -14.81 -3.76 10.28
N PRO A 82 -15.90 -4.08 10.99
CA PRO A 82 -16.96 -4.98 10.50
C PRO A 82 -17.74 -4.46 9.28
N GLU A 83 -17.56 -3.20 8.90
CA GLU A 83 -18.08 -2.61 7.65
C GLU A 83 -17.35 -3.13 6.39
N ALA A 84 -16.29 -3.89 6.60
CA ALA A 84 -15.49 -4.54 5.59
C ALA A 84 -16.27 -5.64 4.88
N GLY A 85 -16.56 -5.45 3.59
CA GLY A 85 -16.93 -6.56 2.72
C GLY A 85 -15.71 -7.40 2.33
N THR A 86 -15.82 -8.12 1.22
CA THR A 86 -14.69 -8.82 0.62
C THR A 86 -13.63 -7.83 0.13
N TYR A 87 -12.37 -8.04 0.51
CA TYR A 87 -11.24 -7.27 0.02
C TYR A 87 -10.61 -7.90 -1.22
N GLN A 88 -10.17 -7.05 -2.15
CA GLN A 88 -9.35 -7.42 -3.28
C GLN A 88 -8.07 -6.59 -3.24
N GLU A 89 -6.92 -7.24 -3.28
CA GLU A 89 -5.63 -6.54 -3.37
C GLU A 89 -5.49 -5.88 -4.76
N LEU A 90 -5.29 -4.56 -4.77
CA LEU A 90 -5.07 -3.79 -6.01
C LEU A 90 -3.58 -3.58 -6.30
N LEU A 91 -2.79 -3.36 -5.25
CA LEU A 91 -1.36 -3.05 -5.34
C LEU A 91 -0.67 -3.32 -3.99
N ALA A 92 0.39 -4.13 -4.02
CA ALA A 92 1.28 -4.37 -2.88
C ALA A 92 2.74 -4.25 -3.33
N ASN A 93 3.64 -3.93 -2.39
CA ASN A 93 5.10 -3.88 -2.60
C ASN A 93 5.81 -5.11 -2.00
N THR A 94 5.07 -6.16 -1.66
CA THR A 94 5.56 -7.41 -1.08
C THR A 94 5.21 -8.58 -1.99
N ASP A 95 6.09 -9.58 -2.07
CA ASP A 95 5.86 -10.78 -2.89
C ASP A 95 4.80 -11.72 -2.31
N LYS A 96 4.51 -11.58 -1.01
CA LYS A 96 3.44 -12.31 -0.34
C LYS A 96 2.16 -11.49 -0.41
N PRO A 97 1.06 -12.06 -0.92
CA PRO A 97 -0.23 -11.39 -0.94
C PRO A 97 -0.70 -11.14 0.48
N SER A 98 -1.34 -10.00 0.67
CA SER A 98 -1.99 -9.65 1.94
C SER A 98 -3.10 -10.67 2.21
N ASP A 99 -3.11 -11.23 3.42
CA ASP A 99 -4.15 -12.16 3.85
C ASP A 99 -5.27 -11.36 4.52
N PHE A 100 -6.48 -11.48 3.95
CA PHE A 100 -7.71 -10.84 4.43
C PHE A 100 -8.70 -11.83 5.07
N SER A 101 -8.22 -13.03 5.44
CA SER A 101 -9.06 -14.05 6.07
C SER A 101 -9.59 -13.60 7.44
N GLU A 102 -10.77 -14.11 7.80
CA GLU A 102 -11.32 -14.01 9.16
C GLU A 102 -11.51 -12.57 9.69
N ASN A 103 -11.73 -11.59 8.80
CA ASN A 103 -11.80 -10.16 9.14
C ASN A 103 -10.50 -9.61 9.74
N GLU A 104 -9.35 -10.20 9.42
CA GLU A 104 -8.04 -9.67 9.78
C GLU A 104 -7.28 -9.24 8.53
N ILE A 105 -6.37 -8.29 8.69
CA ILE A 105 -5.31 -8.04 7.71
C ILE A 105 -3.97 -8.48 8.30
N LYS A 106 -3.22 -9.25 7.52
CA LYS A 106 -1.83 -9.62 7.83
C LYS A 106 -0.87 -8.91 6.87
N LEU A 107 0.00 -8.07 7.42
CA LEU A 107 1.05 -7.31 6.72
C LEU A 107 2.42 -7.60 7.29
#